data_AF-A0A537XS02-F1
#
_entry.id   AF-A0A537XS02-F1
#
_cell.length_a   1.000
_cell.length_b   1.000
_cell.length_c   1.000
_cell.angle_alpha   90.00
_cell.angle_beta   90.00
_cell.angle_gamma   90.00
#
_symmetry.space_group_name_H-M   'P 1'
#
loop_
_entity.id
_entity.type
_entity.pdbx_description
1 polymer ?
#
loop_
_entity_poly.entity_id
_entity_poly.type
_entity_poly.pdbx_seq_one_letter_code
_entity_poly.pdbx_strand_id
1 'polypeptide(L)'
;MADTAGPVRPASRPEKVPPAIRPGDTDDFLEGPRLTRISVWGLLLSLALALFIFLYWTAEPSRMTNTTKKFDRDSIVRGQQYFALPTNPITGATNTRGIGCARCHGNNAQGGDVSYTDSQTNTQVQGHAPDLTVVFNKYVLHQQVGYKTPREYIMATIERGRTNGQLGDGDDMPTWGQMYGGPLTDQQINDVIDWLQTIQRPVSAASSSAPSSSSPSS
;
A
#
# COMPACT_ATOMS: atom_id res chain seq x y z
N MET A 1 32.94 -71.79 80.95
CA MET A 1 33.31 -71.44 79.56
C MET A 1 32.86 -70.02 79.33
N ALA A 2 33.79 -69.13 79.00
CA ALA A 2 33.59 -67.69 78.93
C ALA A 2 32.83 -67.30 77.66
N ASP A 3 31.82 -66.44 77.78
CA ASP A 3 31.05 -65.89 76.68
C ASP A 3 31.60 -64.50 76.36
N THR A 4 32.31 -64.37 75.25
CA THR A 4 32.89 -63.11 74.77
C THR A 4 31.84 -62.32 74.00
N ALA A 5 31.42 -61.17 74.53
CA ALA A 5 30.58 -60.21 73.82
C ALA A 5 31.32 -59.64 72.59
N GLY A 6 30.74 -59.80 71.41
CA GLY A 6 31.26 -59.27 70.15
C GLY A 6 31.08 -57.74 70.00
N PRO A 7 31.86 -57.08 69.13
CA PRO A 7 31.90 -55.62 69.02
C PRO A 7 30.63 -55.05 68.37
N VAL A 8 30.06 -54.01 68.99
CA VAL A 8 28.90 -53.25 68.50
C VAL A 8 29.32 -52.43 67.27
N ARG A 9 28.66 -52.67 66.13
CA ARG A 9 28.87 -51.92 64.89
C ARG A 9 28.30 -50.49 64.99
N PRO A 10 29.00 -49.45 64.50
CA PRO A 10 28.47 -48.10 64.50
C PRO A 10 27.27 -47.98 63.55
N ALA A 11 26.22 -47.27 63.98
CA ALA A 11 25.01 -47.08 63.20
C ALA A 11 25.30 -46.35 61.88
N SER A 12 24.88 -46.95 60.76
CA SER A 12 24.97 -46.35 59.43
C SER A 12 24.08 -45.12 59.32
N ARG A 13 24.61 -44.04 58.73
CA ARG A 13 23.88 -42.81 58.46
C ARG A 13 22.65 -43.11 57.58
N PRO A 14 21.46 -42.55 57.86
CA PRO A 14 20.26 -42.85 57.08
C PRO A 14 20.46 -42.45 55.60
N GLU A 15 20.24 -43.41 54.70
CA GLU A 15 20.25 -43.26 53.24
C GLU A 15 19.19 -42.23 52.83
N LYS A 16 19.58 -41.20 52.07
CA LYS A 16 18.67 -40.14 51.68
C LYS A 16 17.79 -40.62 50.52
N VAL A 17 16.50 -40.79 50.78
CA VAL A 17 15.53 -41.28 49.77
C VAL A 17 15.54 -40.38 48.51
N PRO A 18 15.63 -40.97 47.30
CA PRO A 18 15.62 -40.24 46.05
C PRO A 18 14.34 -39.40 45.90
N PRO A 19 14.40 -38.19 45.31
CA PRO A 19 13.25 -37.30 45.20
C PRO A 19 12.00 -37.94 44.56
N ALA A 20 12.17 -38.88 43.64
CA ALA A 20 11.08 -39.53 42.91
C ALA A 20 10.31 -40.61 43.69
N ILE A 21 10.82 -41.07 44.84
CA ILE A 21 10.20 -42.14 45.66
C ILE A 21 9.78 -41.59 47.03
N ARG A 22 9.78 -40.27 47.22
CA ARG A 22 9.27 -39.66 48.44
C ARG A 22 7.75 -39.76 48.45
N PRO A 23 7.12 -40.03 49.61
CA PRO A 23 5.67 -39.90 49.74
C PRO A 23 5.21 -38.53 49.21
N GLY A 24 4.15 -38.52 48.41
CA GLY A 24 3.56 -37.29 47.89
C GLY A 24 2.98 -36.43 49.02
N ASP A 25 2.73 -35.16 48.71
CA ASP A 25 2.02 -34.28 49.64
C ASP A 25 0.63 -34.83 49.97
N THR A 26 0.11 -34.53 51.16
CA THR A 26 -1.23 -34.96 51.58
C THR A 26 -2.31 -34.27 50.74
N ASP A 27 -3.44 -34.95 50.55
CA ASP A 27 -4.55 -34.46 49.74
C ASP A 27 -5.05 -33.07 50.20
N ASP A 28 -5.25 -32.89 51.52
CA ASP A 28 -5.63 -31.61 52.12
C ASP A 28 -4.68 -30.45 51.77
N PHE A 29 -3.39 -30.73 51.60
CA PHE A 29 -2.40 -29.72 51.21
C PHE A 29 -2.51 -29.37 49.72
N LEU A 30 -2.78 -30.37 48.89
CA LEU A 30 -2.96 -30.20 47.44
C LEU A 30 -4.24 -29.43 47.13
N GLU A 31 -5.37 -29.78 47.75
CA GLU A 31 -6.68 -29.17 47.50
C GLU A 31 -6.89 -27.84 48.23
N GLY A 32 -6.19 -27.60 49.34
CA GLY A 32 -6.31 -26.36 50.10
C GLY A 32 -5.31 -25.26 49.66
N PRO A 33 -4.17 -25.13 50.36
CA PRO A 33 -3.26 -24.00 50.20
C PRO A 33 -2.54 -23.97 48.84
N ARG A 34 -2.22 -25.14 48.26
CA ARG A 34 -1.55 -25.21 46.97
C ARG A 34 -2.50 -24.82 45.83
N LEU A 35 -3.69 -25.42 45.79
CA LEU A 35 -4.72 -25.07 44.79
C LEU A 35 -5.08 -23.59 44.87
N THR A 36 -5.35 -23.07 46.07
CA THR A 36 -5.69 -21.65 46.26
C THR A 36 -4.60 -20.72 45.70
N ARG A 37 -3.32 -21.02 45.95
CA ARG A 37 -2.20 -20.22 45.44
C ARG A 37 -2.16 -20.21 43.92
N ILE A 38 -2.32 -21.36 43.27
CA ILE A 38 -2.31 -21.47 41.80
C ILE A 38 -3.52 -20.73 41.20
N SER A 39 -4.70 -20.91 41.78
CA SER A 39 -5.93 -20.23 41.33
C SER A 39 -5.82 -18.70 41.45
N VAL A 40 -5.22 -18.19 42.53
CA VAL A 40 -4.94 -16.75 42.70
C VAL A 40 -3.99 -16.26 41.60
N TRP A 41 -2.92 -16.99 41.29
CA TRP A 41 -2.03 -16.63 40.18
C TRP A 41 -2.72 -16.65 38.81
N GLY A 42 -3.58 -17.64 38.57
CA GLY A 42 -4.40 -17.72 37.36
C GLY A 42 -5.35 -16.52 37.21
N LEU A 43 -6.02 -16.13 38.30
CA LEU A 43 -6.86 -14.94 38.34
C LEU A 43 -6.05 -13.66 38.07
N LEU A 44 -4.90 -13.50 38.73
CA LEU A 44 -4.02 -12.34 38.55
C LEU A 44 -3.51 -12.23 37.11
N LEU A 45 -3.05 -13.34 36.52
CA LEU A 45 -2.61 -13.36 35.12
C LEU A 45 -3.76 -13.06 34.16
N SER A 46 -4.96 -13.56 34.44
CA SER A 46 -6.16 -13.26 33.62
C SER A 46 -6.53 -11.79 33.68
N LEU A 47 -6.52 -11.19 34.88
CA LEU A 47 -6.76 -9.76 35.06
C LEU A 47 -5.66 -8.90 34.40
N ALA A 48 -4.39 -9.31 34.53
CA ALA A 48 -3.27 -8.64 33.89
C ALA A 48 -3.37 -8.69 32.37
N LEU A 49 -3.73 -9.84 31.79
CA LEU A 49 -3.95 -10.00 30.36
C LEU A 49 -5.15 -9.17 29.88
N ALA A 50 -6.26 -9.16 30.61
CA ALA A 50 -7.43 -8.35 30.29
C ALA A 50 -7.08 -6.85 30.26
N LEU A 51 -6.32 -6.37 31.26
CA LEU A 51 -5.82 -5.00 31.30
C LEU A 51 -4.87 -4.71 30.14
N PHE A 52 -3.93 -5.62 29.84
CA PHE A 52 -3.01 -5.48 28.72
C PHE A 52 -3.75 -5.35 27.38
N ILE A 53 -4.74 -6.21 27.11
CA ILE A 53 -5.54 -6.16 25.88
C ILE A 53 -6.32 -4.84 25.81
N PHE A 54 -6.90 -4.38 26.92
CA PHE A 54 -7.60 -3.10 26.95
C PHE A 54 -6.67 -1.93 26.61
N LEU A 55 -5.48 -1.88 27.21
CA LEU A 55 -4.48 -0.85 26.92
C LEU A 55 -3.91 -0.95 25.49
N TYR A 56 -3.78 -2.17 24.96
CA TYR A 56 -3.39 -2.36 23.56
C TYR A 56 -4.47 -1.83 22.61
N TRP A 57 -5.74 -2.13 22.89
CA TRP A 57 -6.87 -1.69 22.08
C TRP A 57 -7.01 -0.16 22.05
N THR A 58 -6.68 0.56 23.13
CA THR A 58 -6.72 2.03 23.10
C THR A 58 -5.64 2.64 22.20
N ALA A 59 -4.52 1.94 21.98
CA ALA A 59 -3.46 2.37 21.06
C ALA A 59 -3.74 1.97 19.59
N GLU A 60 -4.61 0.99 19.35
CA GLU A 60 -4.90 0.40 18.04
C GLU A 60 -5.35 1.42 16.97
N PRO A 61 -6.24 2.40 17.24
CA PRO A 61 -6.64 3.38 16.23
C PRO A 61 -5.46 4.19 15.67
N SER A 62 -4.48 4.52 16.52
CA SER A 62 -3.27 5.25 16.10
C SER A 62 -2.39 4.39 15.20
N ARG A 63 -2.29 3.09 15.47
CA ARG A 63 -1.57 2.15 14.60
C ARG A 63 -2.22 2.09 13.23
N MET A 64 -3.54 1.91 13.18
CA MET A 64 -4.30 1.82 11.94
C MET A 64 -4.15 3.06 11.07
N THR A 65 -4.29 4.26 11.65
CA THR A 65 -4.14 5.52 10.91
C THR A 65 -2.73 5.72 10.36
N ASN A 66 -1.69 5.37 11.11
CA ASN A 66 -0.31 5.45 10.65
C ASN A 66 -0.02 4.44 9.53
N THR A 67 -0.57 3.23 9.62
CA THR A 67 -0.49 2.23 8.56
C THR A 67 -1.19 2.70 7.29
N THR A 68 -2.39 3.27 7.36
CA THR A 68 -3.10 3.87 6.21
C THR A 68 -2.27 4.97 5.55
N LYS A 69 -1.79 5.96 6.33
CA LYS A 69 -0.93 7.03 5.81
C LYS A 69 0.32 6.51 5.12
N LYS A 70 0.90 5.42 5.65
CA LYS A 70 2.06 4.77 5.02
C LYS A 70 1.67 4.16 3.68
N PHE A 71 0.55 3.43 3.60
CA PHE A 71 0.08 2.86 2.33
C PHE A 71 -0.22 3.95 1.29
N ASP A 72 -0.84 5.06 1.69
CA ASP A 72 -1.15 6.19 0.79
C ASP A 72 0.12 6.81 0.23
N ARG A 73 1.10 7.10 1.09
CA ARG A 73 2.41 7.63 0.66
C ARG A 73 3.13 6.65 -0.25
N ASP A 74 3.15 5.37 0.10
CA ASP A 74 3.83 4.35 -0.68
C ASP A 74 3.13 4.16 -2.05
N SER A 75 1.80 4.35 -2.12
CA SER A 75 1.02 4.40 -3.36
C SER A 75 1.48 5.54 -4.27
N ILE A 76 1.54 6.77 -3.74
CA ILE A 76 2.00 7.96 -4.48
C ILE A 76 3.42 7.76 -5.03
N VAL A 77 4.34 7.22 -4.22
CA VAL A 77 5.73 6.98 -4.65
C VAL A 77 5.79 5.96 -5.78
N ARG A 78 5.03 4.86 -5.68
CA ARG A 78 4.97 3.85 -6.76
C ARG A 78 4.33 4.44 -8.02
N GLY A 79 3.27 5.22 -7.88
CA GLY A 79 2.61 5.91 -8.98
C GLY A 79 3.56 6.79 -9.79
N GLN A 80 4.37 7.59 -9.12
CA GLN A 80 5.41 8.38 -9.76
C GLN A 80 6.42 7.50 -10.51
N GLN A 81 6.84 6.38 -9.91
CA GLN A 81 7.77 5.45 -10.54
C GLN A 81 7.16 4.80 -11.78
N TYR A 82 5.89 4.39 -11.75
CA TYR A 82 5.20 3.84 -12.93
C TYR A 82 5.08 4.89 -14.04
N PHE A 83 4.69 6.12 -13.69
CA PHE A 83 4.55 7.21 -14.65
C PHE A 83 5.85 7.58 -15.37
N ALA A 84 6.97 7.56 -14.65
CA ALA A 84 8.27 7.96 -15.16
C ALA A 84 8.78 7.04 -16.30
N LEU A 85 9.78 7.54 -17.03
CA LEU A 85 10.49 6.78 -18.06
C LEU A 85 11.22 5.56 -17.44
N PRO A 86 11.35 4.44 -18.18
CA PRO A 86 12.15 3.29 -17.75
C PRO A 86 13.63 3.61 -17.53
N THR A 87 14.13 4.67 -18.16
CA THR A 87 15.50 5.18 -17.99
C THR A 87 15.44 6.70 -17.89
N ASN A 88 16.11 7.26 -16.89
CA ASN A 88 16.22 8.70 -16.72
C ASN A 88 17.11 9.29 -17.85
N PRO A 89 16.60 10.25 -18.65
CA PRO A 89 17.34 10.79 -19.79
C PRO A 89 18.53 11.69 -19.40
N ILE A 90 18.56 12.19 -18.16
CA ILE A 90 19.63 13.06 -17.65
C ILE A 90 20.72 12.24 -16.95
N THR A 91 20.33 11.34 -16.05
CA THR A 91 21.27 10.59 -15.21
C THR A 91 21.62 9.21 -15.75
N GLY A 92 20.87 8.69 -16.73
CA GLY A 92 20.99 7.31 -17.21
C GLY A 92 20.53 6.25 -16.21
N ALA A 93 20.01 6.64 -15.04
CA ALA A 93 19.55 5.70 -14.03
C ALA A 93 18.33 4.92 -14.52
N THR A 94 18.34 3.60 -14.30
CA THR A 94 17.22 2.73 -14.65
C THR A 94 16.11 2.81 -13.60
N ASN A 95 14.87 2.88 -14.06
CA ASN A 95 13.67 2.77 -13.27
C ASN A 95 12.94 1.49 -13.69
N THR A 96 13.13 0.43 -12.91
CA THR A 96 12.57 -0.89 -13.21
C THR A 96 11.05 -0.95 -13.20
N ARG A 97 10.38 0.07 -12.64
CA ARG A 97 8.92 0.21 -12.66
C ARG A 97 8.43 1.18 -13.74
N GLY A 98 9.31 1.97 -14.34
CA GLY A 98 8.92 2.99 -15.30
C GLY A 98 8.25 2.38 -16.52
N ILE A 99 7.02 2.80 -16.81
CA ILE A 99 6.28 2.38 -18.00
C ILE A 99 6.36 3.43 -19.12
N GLY A 100 6.69 4.68 -18.77
CA GLY A 100 6.96 5.74 -19.73
C GLY A 100 5.77 6.60 -20.12
N CYS A 101 4.78 6.79 -19.25
CA CYS A 101 3.73 7.82 -19.44
C CYS A 101 4.35 9.22 -19.68
N ALA A 102 5.44 9.50 -18.98
CA ALA A 102 6.24 10.72 -19.12
C ALA A 102 6.84 10.94 -20.53
N ARG A 103 6.86 9.91 -21.40
CA ARG A 103 7.31 10.06 -22.80
C ARG A 103 6.44 11.05 -23.56
N CYS A 104 5.14 11.05 -23.28
CA CYS A 104 4.22 11.98 -23.93
C CYS A 104 3.82 13.12 -23.00
N HIS A 105 3.52 12.82 -21.73
CA HIS A 105 3.05 13.85 -20.79
C HIS A 105 4.18 14.64 -20.11
N GLY A 106 5.44 14.39 -20.45
CA GLY A 106 6.60 15.02 -19.81
C GLY A 106 6.89 14.50 -18.40
N ASN A 107 8.12 14.71 -17.93
CA ASN A 107 8.58 14.18 -16.63
C ASN A 107 7.78 14.69 -15.41
N ASN A 108 7.19 15.88 -15.51
CA ASN A 108 6.37 16.48 -14.45
C ASN A 108 4.88 16.48 -14.81
N ALA A 109 4.47 15.63 -15.77
CA ALA A 109 3.10 15.53 -16.27
C ALA A 109 2.52 16.81 -16.88
N GLN A 110 3.39 17.73 -17.33
CA GLN A 110 3.02 19.03 -17.86
C GLN A 110 2.43 19.02 -19.28
N GLY A 111 2.43 17.85 -19.95
CA GLY A 111 2.02 17.74 -21.35
C GLY A 111 3.00 18.39 -22.32
N GLY A 112 2.56 18.59 -23.57
CA GLY A 112 3.32 19.24 -24.63
C GLY A 112 3.20 18.56 -25.98
N ASP A 113 3.88 19.12 -26.97
CA ASP A 113 3.88 18.56 -28.33
C ASP A 113 4.74 17.30 -28.39
N VAL A 114 4.18 16.24 -28.98
CA VAL A 114 4.75 14.90 -29.01
C VAL A 114 4.60 14.28 -30.39
N SER A 115 5.61 13.52 -30.79
CA SER A 115 5.49 12.64 -31.96
C SER A 115 5.04 11.26 -31.51
N TYR A 116 3.97 10.74 -32.10
CA TYR A 116 3.44 9.40 -31.82
C TYR A 116 3.03 8.70 -33.11
N THR A 117 2.94 7.37 -33.03
CA THR A 117 2.46 6.55 -34.14
C THR A 117 0.94 6.54 -34.11
N ASP A 118 0.32 7.05 -35.17
CA ASP A 118 -1.13 7.00 -35.32
C ASP A 118 -1.60 5.54 -35.47
N SER A 119 -2.59 5.16 -34.66
CA SER A 119 -3.08 3.78 -34.52
C SER A 119 -3.83 3.27 -35.76
N GLN A 120 -4.34 4.16 -36.61
CA GLN A 120 -5.10 3.82 -37.81
C GLN A 120 -4.19 3.72 -39.04
N THR A 121 -3.30 4.69 -39.20
CA THR A 121 -2.44 4.84 -40.38
C THR A 121 -1.06 4.21 -40.20
N ASN A 122 -0.66 3.90 -38.96
CA ASN A 122 0.69 3.46 -38.59
C ASN A 122 1.79 4.43 -39.03
N THR A 123 1.47 5.72 -39.12
CA THR A 123 2.44 6.77 -39.49
C THR A 123 2.79 7.62 -38.29
N GLN A 124 4.01 8.16 -38.27
CA GLN A 124 4.43 9.11 -37.24
C GLN A 124 3.75 10.45 -37.50
N VAL A 125 2.96 10.91 -36.54
CA VAL A 125 2.28 12.20 -36.56
C VAL A 125 2.71 13.04 -35.37
N GLN A 126 2.55 14.36 -35.50
CA GLN A 126 2.70 15.29 -34.38
C GLN A 126 1.32 15.53 -33.77
N GLY A 127 1.24 15.50 -32.45
CA GLY A 127 0.06 15.96 -31.72
C GLY A 127 0.43 16.52 -30.37
N HIS A 128 -0.58 16.76 -29.55
CA HIS A 128 -0.43 17.51 -28.32
C HIS A 128 -0.91 16.70 -27.13
N ALA A 129 0.01 16.23 -26.31
CA ALA A 129 -0.34 15.53 -25.08
C ALA A 129 -0.85 16.55 -24.04
N PRO A 130 -2.03 16.34 -23.43
CA PRO A 130 -2.59 17.29 -22.48
C PRO A 130 -1.78 17.39 -21.18
N ASP A 131 -1.83 18.57 -20.56
CA ASP A 131 -1.29 18.85 -19.23
C ASP A 131 -2.10 18.10 -18.15
N LEU A 132 -1.47 17.12 -17.51
CA LEU A 132 -2.08 16.30 -16.47
C LEU A 132 -2.01 16.96 -15.09
N THR A 133 -1.25 18.05 -14.93
CA THR A 133 -1.22 18.82 -13.68
C THR A 133 -2.53 19.55 -13.40
N VAL A 134 -3.47 19.58 -14.33
CA VAL A 134 -4.81 20.18 -14.12
C VAL A 134 -5.95 19.20 -14.36
N VAL A 135 -5.67 17.93 -14.65
CA VAL A 135 -6.64 16.95 -15.17
C VAL A 135 -7.83 16.72 -14.23
N PHE A 136 -7.61 16.57 -12.93
CA PHE A 136 -8.69 16.40 -11.97
C PHE A 136 -9.54 17.66 -11.89
N ASN A 137 -8.91 18.83 -11.79
CA ASN A 137 -9.63 20.10 -11.67
C ASN A 137 -10.41 20.44 -12.95
N LYS A 138 -9.90 20.07 -14.12
CA LYS A 138 -10.60 20.19 -15.41
C LYS A 138 -11.89 19.37 -15.43
N TYR A 139 -11.85 18.12 -14.99
CA TYR A 139 -13.00 17.22 -15.03
C TYR A 139 -13.95 17.32 -13.83
N VAL A 140 -13.54 17.97 -12.74
CA VAL A 140 -14.48 18.42 -11.70
C VAL A 140 -15.46 19.44 -12.27
N LEU A 141 -14.97 20.38 -13.09
CA LEU A 141 -15.80 21.45 -13.68
C LEU A 141 -16.65 20.97 -14.87
N HIS A 142 -16.17 19.95 -15.58
CA HIS A 142 -16.85 19.38 -16.74
C HIS A 142 -17.11 17.89 -16.51
N GLN A 143 -18.21 17.58 -15.83
CA GLN A 143 -18.61 16.19 -15.58
C GLN A 143 -18.74 15.43 -16.90
N GLN A 144 -17.99 14.33 -17.02
CA GLN A 144 -17.99 13.49 -18.20
C GLN A 144 -19.19 12.56 -18.19
N VAL A 145 -19.91 12.49 -19.31
CA VAL A 145 -21.10 11.65 -19.46
C VAL A 145 -20.73 10.19 -19.22
N GLY A 146 -21.46 9.52 -18.31
CA GLY A 146 -21.23 8.12 -17.98
C GLY A 146 -20.28 7.86 -16.81
N TYR A 147 -19.69 8.89 -16.19
CA TYR A 147 -18.79 8.74 -15.04
C TYR A 147 -19.26 9.59 -13.84
N LYS A 148 -19.20 9.01 -12.64
CA LYS A 148 -19.64 9.67 -11.41
C LYS A 148 -18.60 10.62 -10.86
N THR A 149 -17.32 10.31 -11.06
CA THR A 149 -16.20 11.10 -10.52
C THR A 149 -15.12 11.33 -11.57
N PRO A 150 -14.33 12.43 -11.46
CA PRO A 150 -13.15 12.64 -12.29
C PRO A 150 -12.17 11.47 -12.21
N ARG A 151 -12.02 10.86 -11.02
CA ARG A 151 -11.15 9.71 -10.81
C ARG A 151 -11.57 8.53 -11.69
N GLU A 152 -12.86 8.23 -11.74
CA GLU A 152 -13.42 7.14 -12.54
C GLU A 152 -13.16 7.35 -14.04
N TYR A 153 -13.34 8.60 -14.51
CA TYR A 153 -13.05 8.95 -15.91
C TYR A 153 -11.56 8.82 -16.24
N ILE A 154 -10.68 9.32 -15.37
CA ILE A 154 -9.23 9.24 -15.54
C ILE A 154 -8.77 7.78 -15.52
N MET A 155 -9.30 6.98 -14.59
CA MET A 155 -9.05 5.55 -14.49
C MET A 155 -9.42 4.83 -15.78
N ALA A 156 -10.65 5.03 -16.25
CA ALA A 156 -11.12 4.50 -17.52
C ALA A 156 -10.25 4.92 -18.72
N THR A 157 -9.76 6.16 -18.73
CA THR A 157 -8.89 6.68 -19.80
C THR A 157 -7.52 5.99 -19.78
N ILE A 158 -6.93 5.79 -18.61
CA ILE A 158 -5.65 5.08 -18.47
C ILE A 158 -5.82 3.60 -18.82
N GLU A 159 -6.86 2.97 -18.28
CA GLU A 159 -7.14 1.56 -18.47
C GLU A 159 -7.35 1.23 -19.94
N ARG A 160 -8.20 1.99 -20.65
CA ARG A 160 -8.59 1.72 -22.03
C ARG A 160 -7.70 2.41 -23.06
N GLY A 161 -6.95 3.43 -22.67
CA GLY A 161 -6.34 4.35 -23.62
C GLY A 161 -7.39 5.26 -24.25
N ARG A 162 -6.97 6.00 -25.27
CA ARG A 162 -7.81 6.84 -26.10
C ARG A 162 -7.31 6.72 -27.52
N THR A 163 -8.16 6.36 -28.46
CA THR A 163 -7.80 6.30 -29.88
C THR A 163 -8.61 7.29 -30.68
N ASN A 164 -8.00 7.80 -31.75
CA ASN A 164 -8.50 8.86 -32.61
C ASN A 164 -9.98 8.69 -33.01
N GLY A 165 -10.88 9.50 -32.45
CA GLY A 165 -12.24 9.71 -33.01
C GLY A 165 -13.40 9.93 -32.03
N GLN A 166 -13.34 9.48 -30.77
CA GLN A 166 -14.50 9.62 -29.86
C GLN A 166 -14.63 10.98 -29.16
N LEU A 167 -13.57 11.78 -29.11
CA LEU A 167 -13.57 13.11 -28.45
C LEU A 167 -12.99 14.25 -29.30
N GLY A 168 -12.59 13.98 -30.55
CA GLY A 168 -12.27 15.02 -31.54
C GLY A 168 -10.97 15.82 -31.33
N ASP A 169 -10.06 15.34 -30.48
CA ASP A 169 -8.88 16.06 -30.02
C ASP A 169 -7.53 15.38 -30.33
N GLY A 170 -7.53 14.33 -31.16
CA GLY A 170 -6.31 13.85 -31.84
C GLY A 170 -5.47 12.79 -31.13
N ASP A 171 -5.78 12.39 -29.89
CA ASP A 171 -4.80 11.60 -29.11
C ASP A 171 -4.98 10.08 -29.27
N ASP A 172 -3.95 9.40 -29.80
CA ASP A 172 -3.75 7.95 -29.66
C ASP A 172 -2.92 7.66 -28.40
N MET A 173 -3.54 7.82 -27.24
CA MET A 173 -2.98 7.34 -25.98
C MET A 173 -3.17 5.81 -25.90
N PRO A 174 -2.09 5.03 -25.73
CA PRO A 174 -2.21 3.58 -25.66
C PRO A 174 -2.95 3.14 -24.41
N THR A 175 -3.46 1.92 -24.47
CA THR A 175 -4.09 1.21 -23.37
C THR A 175 -3.03 0.77 -22.35
N TRP A 176 -3.29 1.00 -21.05
CA TRP A 176 -2.38 0.59 -19.99
C TRP A 176 -2.92 -0.49 -19.05
N GLY A 177 -4.24 -0.68 -18.98
CA GLY A 177 -4.84 -1.69 -18.11
C GLY A 177 -4.73 -3.11 -18.65
N GLN A 178 -4.34 -4.05 -17.79
CA GLN A 178 -4.21 -5.47 -18.14
C GLN A 178 -5.48 -6.07 -18.74
N MET A 179 -6.65 -5.72 -18.21
CA MET A 179 -7.92 -6.20 -18.75
C MET A 179 -8.20 -5.75 -20.20
N TYR A 180 -7.51 -4.71 -20.66
CA TYR A 180 -7.61 -4.17 -22.01
C TYR A 180 -6.35 -4.45 -22.86
N GLY A 181 -5.39 -5.22 -22.34
CA GLY A 181 -4.16 -5.61 -23.05
C GLY A 181 -2.92 -4.76 -22.74
N GLY A 182 -3.01 -3.85 -21.77
CA GLY A 182 -1.87 -3.08 -21.27
C GLY A 182 -1.06 -3.82 -20.19
N PRO A 183 0.07 -3.24 -19.73
CA PRO A 183 0.97 -3.92 -18.80
C PRO A 183 0.60 -3.75 -17.31
N LEU A 184 -0.24 -2.76 -16.95
CA LEU A 184 -0.48 -2.38 -15.57
C LEU A 184 -1.67 -3.10 -14.93
N THR A 185 -1.50 -3.57 -13.69
CA THR A 185 -2.60 -4.06 -12.87
C THR A 185 -3.48 -2.90 -12.39
N ASP A 186 -4.70 -3.20 -11.95
CA ASP A 186 -5.63 -2.21 -11.38
C ASP A 186 -5.01 -1.44 -10.20
N GLN A 187 -4.20 -2.13 -9.36
CA GLN A 187 -3.49 -1.47 -8.25
C GLN A 187 -2.43 -0.49 -8.77
N GLN A 188 -1.68 -0.84 -9.81
CA GLN A 188 -0.64 0.02 -10.37
C GLN A 188 -1.25 1.26 -11.04
N ILE A 189 -2.42 1.11 -11.67
CA ILE A 189 -3.19 2.23 -12.21
C ILE A 189 -3.66 3.13 -11.08
N ASN A 190 -4.21 2.56 -10.00
CA ASN A 190 -4.59 3.34 -8.82
C ASN A 190 -3.39 4.10 -8.23
N ASP A 191 -2.21 3.48 -8.13
CA ASP A 191 -0.99 4.15 -7.66
C ASP A 191 -0.65 5.37 -8.55
N VAL A 192 -0.71 5.22 -9.89
CA VAL A 192 -0.49 6.34 -10.83
C VAL A 192 -1.51 7.46 -10.62
N ILE A 193 -2.79 7.12 -10.47
CA ILE A 193 -3.87 8.08 -10.25
C ILE A 193 -3.70 8.82 -8.91
N ASP A 194 -3.32 8.10 -7.85
CA ASP A 194 -3.03 8.70 -6.54
C ASP A 194 -1.90 9.71 -6.64
N TRP A 195 -0.83 9.39 -7.39
CA TRP A 195 0.23 10.36 -7.67
C TRP A 195 -0.27 11.55 -8.48
N LEU A 196 -1.06 11.33 -9.54
CA LEU A 196 -1.64 12.41 -10.35
C LEU A 196 -2.48 13.37 -9.50
N GLN A 197 -3.22 12.87 -8.50
CA GLN A 197 -3.97 13.72 -7.56
C GLN A 197 -3.07 14.67 -6.76
N THR A 198 -1.84 14.26 -6.43
CA THR A 198 -0.92 15.10 -5.64
C THR A 198 -0.31 16.27 -6.41
N ILE A 199 -0.25 16.18 -7.74
CA ILE A 199 0.40 17.19 -8.60
C ILE A 199 -0.59 18.22 -9.17
N GLN A 200 -1.84 18.20 -8.71
CA GLN A 200 -2.90 19.04 -9.28
C GLN A 200 -2.72 20.53 -8.96
N ARG A 201 -2.93 21.37 -9.97
CA ARG A 201 -2.86 22.83 -9.96
C ARG A 201 -4.24 23.41 -10.27
N PRO A 202 -4.59 24.58 -9.72
CA PRO A 202 -5.83 25.25 -10.07
C PRO A 202 -5.86 25.55 -11.58
N VAL A 203 -7.01 25.33 -12.21
CA VAL A 203 -7.23 25.72 -13.60
C VAL A 203 -7.25 27.25 -13.63
N SER A 204 -6.21 27.87 -14.19
CA SER A 204 -6.20 29.32 -14.39
C SER A 204 -7.21 29.66 -15.49
N ALA A 205 -8.04 30.69 -15.30
CA ALA A 205 -9.09 31.10 -16.25
C ALA A 205 -8.57 31.62 -17.62
N ALA A 206 -7.31 31.37 -17.97
CA ALA A 206 -6.59 31.98 -19.09
C ALA A 206 -6.12 30.97 -20.16
N SER A 207 -6.82 29.85 -20.32
CA SER A 207 -6.62 28.94 -21.47
C SER A 207 -7.93 28.66 -22.21
N SER A 208 -8.82 29.66 -22.25
CA SER A 208 -9.81 29.79 -23.31
C SER A 208 -9.19 30.53 -24.51
N SER A 209 -8.18 29.94 -25.15
CA SER A 209 -7.83 30.34 -26.51
C SER A 209 -8.87 29.74 -27.45
N ALA A 210 -10.01 30.41 -27.55
CA ALA A 210 -10.92 30.21 -28.68
C ALA A 210 -10.14 30.46 -29.98
N PRO A 211 -10.33 29.65 -31.03
CA PRO A 211 -9.69 29.92 -32.31
C PRO A 211 -10.18 31.27 -32.82
N SER A 212 -9.25 32.19 -33.06
CA SER A 212 -9.52 33.46 -33.72
C SER A 212 -10.04 33.17 -35.13
N SER A 213 -11.35 33.24 -35.31
CA SER A 213 -11.99 33.25 -36.61
C SER A 213 -11.58 34.52 -37.36
N SER A 214 -10.61 34.41 -38.26
CA SER A 214 -10.35 35.43 -39.26
C SER A 214 -11.45 35.38 -40.33
N SER A 215 -12.41 36.31 -40.26
CA SER A 215 -13.31 36.59 -41.39
C SER A 215 -12.56 37.41 -42.44
N PRO A 216 -12.69 37.09 -43.75
CA PRO A 216 -12.16 37.92 -44.81
C PRO A 216 -13.06 39.16 -45.00
N SER A 217 -12.42 40.32 -45.13
CA SER A 217 -13.07 41.58 -45.50
C SER A 217 -13.45 41.56 -46.98
N SER A 218 -14.58 42.22 -47.29
CA SER A 218 -15.18 42.40 -48.61
C SER A 218 -14.28 43.07 -49.64
#